data_AF-A0A7J7E1S4-F1
#
_entry.id   AF-A0A7J7E1S4-F1
#
_cell.length_a   1.000
_cell.length_b   1.000
_cell.length_c   1.000
_cell.angle_alpha   90.00
_cell.angle_beta   90.00
_cell.angle_gamma   90.00
#
_symmetry.space_group_name_H-M   'P 1'
#
loop_
_entity.id
_entity.type
_entity.pdbx_description
1 polymer ?
#
loop_
_entity_poly.entity_id
_entity_poly.type
_entity_poly.pdbx_seq_one_letter_code
_entity_poly.pdbx_strand_id
1 'polypeptide(L)'
;MPDFFQSWKQLRKLEIQSSGLEGPISSSISSLINLTDLRISDLHGAGSKFPLLGNMKNMTSLMLRNCNISGVIPTFISEMPVLKILDLSFNKLDGPIPKLEGLTKMEKLYLTSNFLSGSIPDWIKNKDIKCVAECLDKRPCQKVRYSFHINCGGRATTIGDINYEGDEYMGGPAHYIPMGEDWVTSSTGHFWDTNITSTSTAYVAHNVSLLTMKNAELYQTARLSPLSLTYYMRCLANGSFTVKLHYAEIIIRDNRSFYSLGRRIFDVYIQGKLVSKDFDIKKEAKGVDKEVIHVVKGVFVTNGTLEIRFLWAGKGATMIPSIGTYGPLISALSVESEFKPPSKGKSEIFFLAGSIALVLLLILIMLGALWWKGCLGGSTSREQDLIGLDLQTGNPFSVRDQILQICPTEVCAASGGLTP
;
A
#
# COMPACT_ATOMS: atom_id res chain seq x y z
N MET A 1 23.55 -22.61 -5.06
CA MET A 1 23.64 -22.01 -6.41
C MET A 1 24.85 -22.63 -7.13
N PRO A 2 24.92 -22.75 -8.47
CA PRO A 2 26.09 -23.33 -9.14
C PRO A 2 27.36 -22.46 -9.04
N ASP A 3 28.55 -23.07 -9.17
CA ASP A 3 29.85 -22.36 -9.10
C ASP A 3 30.57 -22.24 -10.45
N PHE A 4 30.08 -22.89 -11.51
CA PHE A 4 30.72 -22.89 -12.83
C PHE A 4 30.56 -21.58 -13.63
N PHE A 5 29.88 -20.58 -13.08
CA PHE A 5 29.64 -19.27 -13.71
C PHE A 5 30.94 -18.62 -14.23
N GLN A 6 32.08 -18.86 -13.58
CA GLN A 6 33.40 -18.37 -13.99
C GLN A 6 33.85 -18.74 -15.43
N SER A 7 33.20 -19.73 -16.05
CA SER A 7 33.42 -20.07 -17.45
C SER A 7 32.72 -19.10 -18.44
N TRP A 8 31.64 -18.43 -18.03
CA TRP A 8 30.74 -17.66 -18.89
C TRP A 8 31.19 -16.20 -19.10
N LYS A 9 32.49 -15.98 -19.36
CA LYS A 9 33.13 -14.64 -19.38
C LYS A 9 32.55 -13.63 -20.40
N GLN A 10 31.75 -14.08 -21.36
CA GLN A 10 31.07 -13.23 -22.36
C GLN A 10 29.61 -12.88 -21.99
N LEU A 11 29.11 -13.36 -20.85
CA LEU A 11 27.72 -13.15 -20.44
C LEU A 11 27.46 -11.69 -20.07
N ARG A 12 26.38 -11.11 -20.62
CA ARG A 12 25.94 -9.73 -20.38
C ARG A 12 24.68 -9.62 -19.52
N LYS A 13 23.79 -10.61 -19.60
CA LYS A 13 22.56 -10.69 -18.79
C LYS A 13 22.47 -12.04 -18.10
N LEU A 14 22.18 -12.06 -16.80
CA LEU A 14 21.95 -13.26 -16.00
C LEU A 14 20.70 -13.08 -15.14
N GLU A 15 19.68 -13.92 -15.35
CA GLU A 15 18.44 -13.91 -14.58
C GLU A 15 18.19 -15.26 -13.90
N ILE A 16 18.00 -15.23 -12.59
CA ILE A 16 17.75 -16.38 -11.71
C ILE A 16 16.63 -15.97 -10.73
N GLN A 17 15.39 -15.96 -11.21
CA GLN A 17 14.22 -15.46 -10.45
C GLN A 17 13.26 -16.62 -10.14
N SER A 18 12.81 -16.77 -8.88
CA SER A 18 11.89 -17.84 -8.45
C SER A 18 12.35 -19.26 -8.83
N SER A 19 13.66 -19.46 -8.95
CA SER A 19 14.27 -20.63 -9.62
C SER A 19 14.24 -21.94 -8.84
N GLY A 20 13.89 -21.89 -7.54
CA GLY A 20 14.03 -23.02 -6.62
C GLY A 20 15.49 -23.35 -6.24
N LEU A 21 16.48 -22.56 -6.70
CA LEU A 21 17.87 -22.70 -6.25
C LEU A 21 18.02 -22.18 -4.82
N GLU A 22 18.82 -22.89 -4.03
CA GLU A 22 19.25 -22.41 -2.72
C GLU A 22 20.48 -21.50 -2.82
N GLY A 23 20.58 -20.56 -1.88
CA GLY A 23 21.74 -19.73 -1.63
C GLY A 23 22.86 -20.48 -0.88
N PRO A 24 23.99 -19.80 -0.59
CA PRO A 24 24.25 -18.39 -0.86
C PRO A 24 24.45 -18.10 -2.36
N ILE A 25 24.50 -16.82 -2.71
CA ILE A 25 24.98 -16.39 -4.03
C ILE A 25 26.47 -16.76 -4.14
N SER A 26 26.82 -17.61 -5.12
CA SER A 26 28.19 -18.06 -5.33
C SER A 26 29.12 -16.87 -5.62
N SER A 27 30.28 -16.87 -4.96
CA SER A 27 31.34 -15.87 -5.17
C SER A 27 31.89 -15.87 -6.60
N SER A 28 31.75 -16.98 -7.33
CA SER A 28 32.12 -17.12 -8.75
C SER A 28 31.47 -16.06 -9.65
N ILE A 29 30.30 -15.53 -9.27
CA ILE A 29 29.59 -14.48 -10.00
C ILE A 29 30.42 -13.20 -10.16
N SER A 30 31.31 -12.92 -9.20
CA SER A 30 32.20 -11.75 -9.19
C SER A 30 33.21 -11.74 -10.36
N SER A 31 33.42 -12.89 -11.02
CA SER A 31 34.27 -13.02 -12.21
C SER A 31 33.58 -12.57 -13.51
N LEU A 32 32.25 -12.40 -13.50
CA LEU A 32 31.45 -12.04 -14.67
C LEU A 32 31.47 -10.52 -14.93
N ILE A 33 32.66 -9.92 -15.05
CA ILE A 33 32.88 -8.47 -15.17
C ILE A 33 32.17 -7.81 -16.38
N ASN A 34 31.72 -8.60 -17.35
CA ASN A 34 30.99 -8.16 -18.55
C ASN A 34 29.46 -8.11 -18.36
N LEU A 35 28.93 -8.51 -17.19
CA LEU A 35 27.50 -8.35 -16.88
C LEU A 35 27.10 -6.88 -16.85
N THR A 36 26.06 -6.56 -17.61
CA THR A 36 25.32 -5.30 -17.57
C THR A 36 24.01 -5.45 -16.80
N ASP A 37 23.45 -6.66 -16.74
CA ASP A 37 22.16 -6.94 -16.12
C ASP A 37 22.24 -8.22 -15.28
N LEU A 38 22.11 -8.10 -13.96
CA LEU A 38 22.15 -9.21 -13.00
C LEU A 38 20.89 -9.18 -12.14
N ARG A 39 20.08 -10.23 -12.23
CA ARG A 39 18.85 -10.38 -11.44
C ARG A 39 18.79 -11.74 -10.78
N ILE A 40 18.83 -11.74 -9.46
CA ILE A 40 18.62 -12.92 -8.63
C ILE A 40 17.45 -12.62 -7.70
N SER A 41 16.45 -13.51 -7.67
CA SER A 41 15.37 -13.44 -6.69
C SER A 41 14.95 -14.78 -6.14
N ASP A 42 14.52 -14.74 -4.87
CA ASP A 42 13.93 -15.87 -4.14
C ASP A 42 14.90 -17.06 -3.98
N LEU A 43 16.06 -16.79 -3.38
CA LEU A 43 16.99 -17.85 -2.95
C LEU A 43 16.68 -18.27 -1.51
N HIS A 44 16.36 -19.54 -1.32
CA HIS A 44 16.14 -20.15 0.00
C HIS A 44 17.46 -20.66 0.61
N GLY A 45 17.44 -21.19 1.83
CA GLY A 45 18.63 -21.76 2.48
C GLY A 45 19.54 -20.72 3.16
N ALA A 46 20.86 -20.96 3.12
CA ALA A 46 21.84 -20.21 3.91
C ALA A 46 21.96 -18.74 3.48
N GLY A 47 22.10 -17.84 4.47
CA GLY A 47 22.31 -16.41 4.25
C GLY A 47 23.76 -16.06 3.96
N SER A 48 24.00 -14.92 3.33
CA SER A 48 25.34 -14.47 2.92
C SER A 48 25.64 -13.04 3.38
N LYS A 49 26.88 -12.60 3.12
CA LYS A 49 27.19 -11.16 2.95
C LYS A 49 26.97 -10.75 1.49
N PHE A 50 27.00 -9.45 1.23
CA PHE A 50 26.80 -8.90 -0.11
C PHE A 50 27.94 -9.39 -1.05
N PRO A 51 27.64 -9.89 -2.27
CA PRO A 51 28.67 -10.42 -3.19
C PRO A 51 29.62 -9.32 -3.68
N LEU A 52 30.89 -9.65 -3.96
CA LEU A 52 31.93 -8.68 -4.30
C LEU A 52 31.87 -8.19 -5.77
N LEU A 53 30.80 -7.46 -6.10
CA LEU A 53 30.50 -7.01 -7.47
C LEU A 53 31.28 -5.75 -7.91
N GLY A 54 32.21 -5.23 -7.11
CA GLY A 54 32.87 -3.93 -7.35
C GLY A 54 33.56 -3.76 -8.71
N ASN A 55 33.96 -4.85 -9.37
CA ASN A 55 34.58 -4.83 -10.71
C ASN A 55 33.56 -4.72 -11.86
N MET A 56 32.25 -4.85 -11.61
CA MET A 56 31.19 -4.80 -12.63
C MET A 56 30.83 -3.34 -12.99
N LYS A 57 31.80 -2.58 -13.49
CA LYS A 57 31.66 -1.14 -13.80
C LYS A 57 30.58 -0.82 -14.86
N ASN A 58 30.22 -1.82 -15.67
CA ASN A 58 29.20 -1.71 -16.73
C ASN A 58 27.79 -2.11 -16.28
N MET A 59 27.56 -2.41 -15.00
CA MET A 59 26.25 -2.82 -14.49
C MET A 59 25.22 -1.70 -14.62
N THR A 60 24.18 -1.90 -15.43
CA THR A 60 23.03 -0.99 -15.59
C THR A 60 21.83 -1.41 -14.74
N SER A 61 21.72 -2.70 -14.43
CA SER A 61 20.58 -3.29 -13.71
C SER A 61 21.05 -4.34 -12.69
N LEU A 62 20.81 -4.09 -11.40
CA LEU A 62 21.15 -5.02 -10.32
C LEU A 62 19.93 -5.29 -9.42
N MET A 63 19.41 -6.52 -9.48
CA MET A 63 18.40 -7.04 -8.53
C MET A 63 19.02 -8.21 -7.75
N LEU A 64 19.02 -8.10 -6.42
CA LEU A 64 19.36 -9.16 -5.47
C LEU A 64 18.23 -9.29 -4.43
N ARG A 65 17.00 -9.55 -4.89
CA ARG A 65 15.76 -9.48 -4.08
C ARG A 65 15.52 -10.79 -3.33
N ASN A 66 15.16 -10.75 -2.05
CA ASN A 66 14.83 -11.96 -1.27
C ASN A 66 15.92 -13.05 -1.38
N CYS A 67 17.17 -12.67 -1.11
CA CYS A 67 18.36 -13.50 -1.27
C CYS A 67 19.07 -13.81 0.07
N ASN A 68 18.41 -13.53 1.21
CA ASN A 68 18.94 -13.76 2.56
C ASN A 68 20.30 -13.08 2.83
N ILE A 69 20.57 -11.96 2.16
CA ILE A 69 21.82 -11.18 2.28
C ILE A 69 21.79 -10.36 3.58
N SER A 70 22.92 -10.24 4.29
CA SER A 70 23.05 -9.53 5.57
C SER A 70 24.26 -8.60 5.62
N GLY A 71 24.31 -7.69 6.60
CA GLY A 71 25.34 -6.66 6.70
C GLY A 71 24.99 -5.37 5.95
N VAL A 72 25.90 -4.39 6.00
CA VAL A 72 25.73 -3.09 5.34
C VAL A 72 25.70 -3.17 3.82
N ILE A 73 25.02 -2.22 3.19
CA ILE A 73 25.10 -1.97 1.74
C ILE A 73 26.53 -1.49 1.41
N PRO A 74 27.29 -2.18 0.52
CA PRO A 74 28.67 -1.80 0.24
C PRO A 74 28.82 -0.46 -0.50
N THR A 75 29.84 0.31 -0.14
CA THR A 75 30.18 1.59 -0.78
C THR A 75 30.63 1.44 -2.23
N PHE A 76 31.23 0.31 -2.63
CA PHE A 76 31.70 0.08 -4.01
C PHE A 76 30.56 0.15 -5.05
N ILE A 77 29.29 0.05 -4.64
CA ILE A 77 28.14 0.24 -5.53
C ILE A 77 28.15 1.67 -6.11
N SER A 78 28.63 2.67 -5.37
CA SER A 78 28.81 4.04 -5.86
C SER A 78 29.73 4.14 -7.08
N GLU A 79 30.59 3.15 -7.29
CA GLU A 79 31.53 3.05 -8.41
C GLU A 79 30.92 2.32 -9.63
N MET A 80 29.59 2.21 -9.71
CA MET A 80 28.85 1.69 -10.87
C MET A 80 28.15 2.85 -11.61
N PRO A 81 28.88 3.71 -12.35
CA PRO A 81 28.38 5.02 -12.80
C PRO A 81 27.21 4.95 -13.79
N VAL A 82 26.98 3.79 -14.43
CA VAL A 82 25.89 3.54 -15.39
C VAL A 82 24.68 2.81 -14.79
N LEU A 83 24.69 2.53 -13.48
CA LEU A 83 23.62 1.81 -12.79
C LEU A 83 22.33 2.63 -12.75
N LYS A 84 21.29 2.12 -13.42
CA LYS A 84 19.95 2.71 -13.52
C LYS A 84 18.98 2.14 -12.50
N ILE A 85 19.07 0.84 -12.22
CA ILE A 85 18.15 0.15 -11.32
C ILE A 85 18.92 -0.65 -10.28
N LEU A 86 18.60 -0.41 -9.00
CA LEU A 86 19.11 -1.18 -7.86
C LEU A 86 17.94 -1.66 -7.00
N ASP A 87 17.79 -2.98 -6.87
CA ASP A 87 16.79 -3.61 -6.01
C ASP A 87 17.44 -4.61 -5.05
N LEU A 88 17.41 -4.28 -3.76
CA LEU A 88 17.94 -5.07 -2.65
C LEU A 88 16.83 -5.45 -1.65
N SER A 89 15.57 -5.43 -2.09
CA SER A 89 14.40 -5.60 -1.22
C SER A 89 14.29 -7.01 -0.62
N PHE A 90 13.67 -7.13 0.55
CA PHE A 90 13.45 -8.39 1.29
C PHE A 90 14.74 -9.11 1.70
N ASN A 91 15.76 -8.38 2.12
CA ASN A 91 16.98 -8.95 2.68
C ASN A 91 17.09 -8.62 4.18
N LYS A 92 18.24 -8.94 4.76
CA LYS A 92 18.59 -8.67 6.15
C LYS A 92 19.72 -7.63 6.22
N LEU A 93 19.74 -6.69 5.26
CA LEU A 93 20.74 -5.63 5.20
C LEU A 93 20.53 -4.67 6.37
N ASP A 94 21.63 -4.21 6.95
CA ASP A 94 21.66 -3.45 8.20
C ASP A 94 22.46 -2.13 8.07
N GLY A 95 22.39 -1.29 9.11
CA GLY A 95 23.13 -0.03 9.15
C GLY A 95 22.59 1.07 8.22
N PRO A 96 23.34 2.18 8.05
CA PRO A 96 22.91 3.32 7.26
C PRO A 96 22.97 3.06 5.75
N ILE A 97 22.08 3.72 5.01
CA ILE A 97 22.20 3.81 3.55
C ILE A 97 23.47 4.62 3.23
N PRO A 98 24.45 4.07 2.48
CA PRO A 98 25.70 4.77 2.20
C PRO A 98 25.50 6.00 1.29
N LYS A 99 26.52 6.86 1.25
CA LYS A 99 26.67 7.89 0.20
C LYS A 99 26.94 7.19 -1.13
N LEU A 100 25.96 7.21 -2.04
CA LEU A 100 26.07 6.61 -3.38
C LEU A 100 26.11 7.70 -4.47
N GLU A 101 26.81 8.79 -4.19
CA GLU A 101 26.84 10.03 -4.99
C GLU A 101 27.36 9.81 -6.43
N GLY A 102 28.17 8.78 -6.66
CA GLY A 102 28.62 8.37 -8.00
C GLY A 102 27.55 7.75 -8.91
N LEU A 103 26.36 7.41 -8.38
CA LEU A 103 25.26 6.79 -9.15
C LEU A 103 24.46 7.80 -9.98
N THR A 104 25.16 8.57 -10.82
CA THR A 104 24.62 9.69 -11.62
C THR A 104 23.53 9.29 -12.62
N LYS A 105 23.34 7.99 -12.89
CA LYS A 105 22.31 7.44 -13.79
C LYS A 105 21.18 6.69 -13.07
N MET A 106 21.13 6.74 -11.72
CA MET A 106 20.13 6.01 -10.94
C MET A 106 18.71 6.54 -11.15
N GLU A 107 17.86 5.70 -11.75
CA GLU A 107 16.43 5.93 -12.00
C GLU A 107 15.56 5.33 -10.90
N LYS A 108 15.88 4.11 -10.43
CA LYS A 108 14.99 3.28 -9.60
C LYS A 108 15.76 2.57 -8.48
N LEU A 109 15.45 2.91 -7.23
CA LEU A 109 16.07 2.37 -6.03
C LEU A 109 15.01 1.68 -5.14
N TYR A 110 15.20 0.39 -4.86
CA TYR A 110 14.31 -0.39 -3.99
C TYR A 110 15.10 -1.05 -2.85
N LEU A 111 14.80 -0.66 -1.62
CA LEU A 111 15.48 -1.12 -0.39
C LEU A 111 14.48 -1.66 0.66
N THR A 112 13.21 -1.85 0.29
CA THR A 112 12.12 -2.14 1.24
C THR A 112 12.28 -3.51 1.90
N SER A 113 11.80 -3.66 3.14
CA SER A 113 11.98 -4.86 3.96
C SER A 113 13.45 -5.25 4.12
N ASN A 114 14.15 -4.45 4.92
CA ASN A 114 15.52 -4.65 5.41
C ASN A 114 15.62 -4.06 6.83
N PHE A 115 16.72 -4.29 7.55
CA PHE A 115 17.00 -3.76 8.88
C PHE A 115 17.87 -2.47 8.84
N LEU A 116 17.69 -1.66 7.80
CA LEU A 116 18.41 -0.40 7.61
C LEU A 116 18.08 0.60 8.72
N SER A 117 18.99 1.53 8.98
CA SER A 117 18.89 2.49 10.09
C SER A 117 19.49 3.86 9.74
N GLY A 118 19.47 4.79 10.69
CA GLY A 118 19.96 6.16 10.48
C GLY A 118 18.99 7.04 9.67
N SER A 119 19.47 8.20 9.25
CA SER A 119 18.69 9.16 8.47
C SER A 119 18.75 8.86 6.97
N ILE A 120 17.70 9.27 6.23
CA ILE A 120 17.70 9.22 4.76
C ILE A 120 18.80 10.18 4.24
N PRO A 121 19.77 9.71 3.43
CA PRO A 121 20.81 10.57 2.86
C PRO A 121 20.25 11.67 1.97
N ASP A 122 20.91 12.83 1.94
CA ASP A 122 20.41 14.01 1.20
C ASP A 122 20.40 13.80 -0.33
N TRP A 123 21.28 12.93 -0.85
CA TRP A 123 21.26 12.49 -2.26
C TRP A 123 19.98 11.71 -2.64
N ILE A 124 19.25 11.18 -1.65
CA ILE A 124 17.91 10.60 -1.81
C ILE A 124 16.83 11.67 -1.55
N LYS A 125 16.97 12.50 -0.51
CA LYS A 125 15.97 13.54 -0.17
C LYS A 125 15.69 14.50 -1.33
N ASN A 126 16.71 14.83 -2.12
CA ASN A 126 16.64 15.78 -3.23
C ASN A 126 15.94 15.23 -4.50
N LYS A 127 15.14 14.17 -4.36
CA LYS A 127 14.26 13.57 -5.39
C LYS A 127 12.82 13.44 -4.87
N ASP A 128 12.16 14.58 -4.69
CA ASP A 128 10.71 14.72 -4.46
C ASP A 128 10.07 13.84 -3.38
N ILE A 129 10.78 13.61 -2.27
CA ILE A 129 10.19 12.94 -1.09
C ILE A 129 9.43 13.97 -0.25
N LYS A 130 8.23 14.36 -0.71
CA LYS A 130 7.25 15.05 0.14
C LYS A 130 6.30 14.02 0.76
N CYS A 131 6.21 14.04 2.09
CA CYS A 131 5.88 12.83 2.85
C CYS A 131 4.39 12.57 3.00
N VAL A 132 4.01 11.29 2.96
CA VAL A 132 2.66 10.74 3.24
C VAL A 132 2.03 11.30 4.52
N ALA A 133 2.83 11.56 5.56
CA ALA A 133 2.34 12.14 6.81
C ALA A 133 1.64 13.50 6.61
N GLU A 134 2.21 14.40 5.79
CA GLU A 134 1.60 15.70 5.50
C GLU A 134 0.25 15.60 4.77
N CYS A 135 -0.06 14.47 4.16
CA CYS A 135 -1.33 14.24 3.46
C CYS A 135 -2.42 13.68 4.39
N LEU A 136 -2.06 12.88 5.39
CA LEU A 136 -3.00 12.25 6.32
C LEU A 136 -3.60 13.25 7.32
N ASP A 137 -2.77 14.14 7.88
CA ASP A 137 -3.20 15.13 8.88
C ASP A 137 -4.14 16.20 8.29
N LYS A 138 -4.13 16.37 6.95
CA LYS A 138 -4.93 17.40 6.25
C LYS A 138 -6.32 16.93 5.80
N ARG A 139 -6.75 15.70 6.13
CA ARG A 139 -8.10 15.17 5.85
C ARG A 139 -8.72 14.56 7.11
N PRO A 140 -9.30 15.36 8.03
CA PRO A 140 -10.02 14.84 9.20
C PRO A 140 -11.27 14.07 8.77
N CYS A 141 -11.64 13.05 9.56
CA CYS A 141 -12.79 12.19 9.25
C CYS A 141 -14.12 12.90 9.48
N GLN A 142 -14.86 13.20 8.42
CA GLN A 142 -16.19 13.82 8.52
C GLN A 142 -17.25 12.87 9.13
N LYS A 143 -17.10 11.56 8.94
CA LYS A 143 -18.12 10.56 9.32
C LYS A 143 -17.47 9.23 9.71
N VAL A 144 -17.92 8.65 10.82
CA VAL A 144 -17.52 7.30 11.23
C VAL A 144 -18.21 6.25 10.35
N ARG A 145 -17.42 5.37 9.73
CA ARG A 145 -17.86 4.26 8.88
C ARG A 145 -17.84 2.92 9.63
N TYR A 146 -18.73 2.04 9.20
CA TYR A 146 -18.93 0.69 9.77
C TYR A 146 -18.77 -0.42 8.71
N SER A 147 -18.65 -0.02 7.44
CA SER A 147 -18.23 -0.90 6.36
C SER A 147 -17.47 -0.13 5.28
N PHE A 148 -16.72 -0.88 4.46
CA PHE A 148 -16.13 -0.43 3.20
C PHE A 148 -16.25 -1.55 2.18
N HIS A 149 -16.55 -1.19 0.93
CA HIS A 149 -16.62 -2.13 -0.19
C HIS A 149 -15.93 -1.44 -1.37
N ILE A 150 -14.91 -2.07 -1.96
CA ILE A 150 -14.05 -1.46 -3.00
C ILE A 150 -13.90 -2.44 -4.17
N ASN A 151 -14.14 -1.97 -5.40
CA ASN A 151 -13.90 -2.71 -6.63
C ASN A 151 -12.49 -2.38 -7.16
N CYS A 152 -11.52 -3.26 -6.95
CA CYS A 152 -10.09 -2.99 -7.09
C CYS A 152 -9.66 -2.95 -8.57
N GLY A 153 -9.09 -1.82 -9.00
CA GLY A 153 -8.81 -1.57 -10.43
C GLY A 153 -10.06 -1.41 -11.31
N GLY A 154 -11.25 -1.25 -10.72
CA GLY A 154 -12.53 -1.24 -11.42
C GLY A 154 -13.42 -0.07 -11.01
N ARG A 155 -14.44 0.21 -11.83
CA ARG A 155 -15.43 1.26 -11.57
C ARG A 155 -16.39 0.91 -10.44
N ALA A 156 -17.02 1.94 -9.85
CA ALA A 156 -18.07 1.73 -8.85
C ALA A 156 -19.19 0.80 -9.39
N THR A 157 -19.69 -0.11 -8.55
CA THR A 157 -20.67 -1.14 -8.95
C THR A 157 -21.51 -1.61 -7.77
N THR A 158 -22.64 -2.26 -8.03
CA THR A 158 -23.60 -2.72 -7.00
C THR A 158 -23.85 -4.22 -7.15
N ILE A 159 -23.73 -4.97 -6.05
CA ILE A 159 -23.89 -6.43 -6.00
C ILE A 159 -24.91 -6.77 -4.92
N GLY A 160 -26.13 -7.12 -5.32
CA GLY A 160 -27.27 -7.17 -4.40
C GLY A 160 -27.47 -5.79 -3.77
N ASP A 161 -27.53 -5.74 -2.44
CA ASP A 161 -27.68 -4.50 -1.68
C ASP A 161 -26.34 -3.78 -1.37
N ILE A 162 -25.19 -4.32 -1.82
CA ILE A 162 -23.86 -3.80 -1.50
C ILE A 162 -23.31 -2.93 -2.63
N ASN A 163 -23.09 -1.65 -2.36
CA ASN A 163 -22.41 -0.71 -3.25
C ASN A 163 -20.89 -0.73 -3.00
N TYR A 164 -20.12 -1.05 -4.04
CA TYR A 164 -18.66 -1.01 -4.06
C TYR A 164 -18.18 0.32 -4.67
N GLU A 165 -17.31 1.03 -3.95
CA GLU A 165 -16.62 2.23 -4.44
C GLU A 165 -15.57 1.82 -5.48
N GLY A 166 -15.37 2.66 -6.50
CA GLY A 166 -14.45 2.38 -7.61
C GLY A 166 -12.99 2.71 -7.29
N ASP A 167 -12.09 1.77 -7.53
CA ASP A 167 -10.64 1.99 -7.55
C ASP A 167 -10.17 2.23 -8.99
N GLU A 168 -10.65 3.32 -9.60
CA GLU A 168 -10.49 3.63 -11.02
C GLU A 168 -9.11 4.22 -11.39
N TYR A 169 -8.20 4.36 -10.43
CA TYR A 169 -6.86 4.89 -10.71
C TYR A 169 -6.05 3.96 -11.62
N MET A 170 -5.21 4.56 -12.44
CA MET A 170 -4.42 3.87 -13.47
C MET A 170 -3.13 3.21 -12.94
N GLY A 171 -2.77 3.48 -11.68
CA GLY A 171 -1.58 2.95 -11.02
C GLY A 171 -0.27 3.60 -11.46
N GLY A 172 0.83 3.19 -10.83
CA GLY A 172 2.16 3.77 -11.04
C GLY A 172 3.22 3.14 -10.13
N PRO A 173 4.52 3.27 -10.48
CA PRO A 173 5.60 2.44 -9.94
C PRO A 173 6.01 2.72 -8.49
N ALA A 174 5.59 3.85 -7.93
CA ALA A 174 5.38 4.00 -6.50
C ALA A 174 4.38 5.13 -6.30
N HIS A 175 3.30 4.89 -5.57
CA HIS A 175 2.22 5.85 -5.40
C HIS A 175 1.58 5.75 -4.01
N TYR A 176 0.94 6.85 -3.59
CA TYR A 176 0.09 6.94 -2.41
C TYR A 176 -1.03 7.93 -2.76
N ILE A 177 -2.26 7.46 -2.94
CA ILE A 177 -3.36 8.27 -3.49
C ILE A 177 -4.62 8.12 -2.64
N PRO A 178 -5.12 9.22 -2.04
CA PRO A 178 -6.36 9.20 -1.28
C PRO A 178 -7.55 9.17 -2.24
N MET A 179 -8.28 8.05 -2.23
CA MET A 179 -9.48 7.84 -3.02
C MET A 179 -10.66 8.42 -2.23
N GLY A 180 -10.97 9.69 -2.50
CA GLY A 180 -11.87 10.48 -1.64
C GLY A 180 -11.20 10.84 -0.29
N GLU A 181 -12.00 10.93 0.77
CA GLU A 181 -11.50 11.25 2.13
C GLU A 181 -11.21 9.99 2.97
N ASP A 182 -11.93 8.91 2.67
CA ASP A 182 -12.17 7.80 3.59
C ASP A 182 -11.23 6.61 3.39
N TRP A 183 -10.56 6.47 2.24
CA TRP A 183 -9.57 5.40 2.02
C TRP A 183 -8.46 5.80 1.05
N VAL A 184 -7.40 5.01 1.02
CA VAL A 184 -6.17 5.29 0.27
C VAL A 184 -5.62 4.01 -0.35
N THR A 185 -5.14 4.07 -1.59
CA THR A 185 -4.25 3.05 -2.15
C THR A 185 -2.80 3.48 -2.09
N SER A 186 -1.91 2.51 -1.87
CA SER A 186 -0.50 2.68 -2.12
C SER A 186 0.06 1.46 -2.83
N SER A 187 0.94 1.64 -3.80
CA SER A 187 1.70 0.55 -4.38
C SER A 187 3.15 0.93 -4.63
N THR A 188 4.00 -0.08 -4.86
CA THR A 188 5.44 0.07 -5.09
C THR A 188 5.96 -0.86 -6.20
N GLY A 189 7.16 -0.54 -6.67
CA GLY A 189 7.92 -1.33 -7.65
C GLY A 189 7.60 -0.99 -9.11
N HIS A 190 8.50 -1.39 -9.99
CA HIS A 190 8.32 -1.29 -11.44
C HIS A 190 8.27 -2.69 -12.06
N PHE A 191 7.49 -2.89 -13.12
CA PHE A 191 7.52 -4.12 -13.90
C PHE A 191 8.83 -4.17 -14.74
N TRP A 192 9.67 -5.18 -14.54
CA TRP A 192 10.96 -5.25 -15.24
C TRP A 192 10.78 -5.71 -16.70
N ASP A 193 11.71 -5.28 -17.57
CA ASP A 193 11.72 -5.50 -19.04
C ASP A 193 10.49 -5.02 -19.85
N THR A 194 9.54 -4.32 -19.22
CA THR A 194 8.42 -3.71 -19.92
C THR A 194 8.79 -2.31 -20.46
N ASN A 195 8.64 -2.07 -21.76
CA ASN A 195 8.76 -0.73 -22.37
C ASN A 195 7.49 0.11 -22.16
N ILE A 196 7.01 0.18 -20.91
CA ILE A 196 5.83 0.95 -20.52
C ILE A 196 6.24 2.42 -20.41
N THR A 197 5.95 3.19 -21.46
CA THR A 197 5.62 4.62 -21.29
C THR A 197 4.43 4.73 -20.33
N SER A 198 4.29 5.85 -19.61
CA SER A 198 3.44 6.01 -18.42
C SER A 198 1.92 5.83 -18.59
N THR A 199 1.45 5.31 -19.72
CA THR A 199 0.09 4.85 -20.00
C THR A 199 -0.32 3.60 -19.22
N SER A 200 -0.52 3.80 -17.92
CA SER A 200 -1.84 3.67 -17.27
C SER A 200 -2.60 2.34 -17.18
N THR A 201 -2.19 1.24 -17.81
CA THR A 201 -2.95 -0.04 -17.75
C THR A 201 -2.24 -1.17 -17.02
N ALA A 202 -0.91 -1.18 -16.92
CA ALA A 202 -0.17 -2.33 -16.37
C ALA A 202 -0.42 -2.63 -14.88
N TYR A 203 -1.00 -1.69 -14.14
CA TYR A 203 -1.39 -1.86 -12.73
C TYR A 203 -2.89 -2.20 -12.57
N VAL A 204 -3.58 -2.46 -13.67
CA VAL A 204 -4.97 -2.97 -13.73
C VAL A 204 -4.97 -4.25 -14.55
N ALA A 205 -5.31 -5.37 -13.91
CA ALA A 205 -5.70 -6.56 -14.63
C ALA A 205 -7.06 -6.32 -15.28
N HIS A 206 -7.18 -6.58 -16.57
CA HIS A 206 -8.46 -6.73 -17.25
C HIS A 206 -8.69 -8.20 -17.56
N ASN A 207 -9.91 -8.68 -17.32
CA ASN A 207 -10.32 -10.04 -17.63
C ASN A 207 -10.14 -10.38 -19.13
N VAL A 208 -9.61 -11.58 -19.43
CA VAL A 208 -9.36 -12.09 -20.79
C VAL A 208 -10.27 -13.25 -21.21
N SER A 209 -11.33 -13.54 -20.43
CA SER A 209 -12.21 -14.72 -20.58
C SER A 209 -13.70 -14.39 -20.42
N LEU A 210 -14.57 -15.40 -20.56
CA LEU A 210 -15.98 -15.31 -20.17
C LEU A 210 -16.15 -15.84 -18.75
N LEU A 211 -16.35 -14.92 -17.80
CA LEU A 211 -16.62 -15.24 -16.41
C LEU A 211 -18.06 -15.75 -16.24
N THR A 212 -18.22 -16.89 -15.57
CA THR A 212 -19.51 -17.59 -15.39
C THR A 212 -19.89 -17.84 -13.92
N MET A 213 -19.07 -17.36 -12.98
CA MET A 213 -19.45 -17.30 -11.56
C MET A 213 -20.56 -16.28 -11.30
N LYS A 214 -21.13 -16.32 -10.09
CA LYS A 214 -21.99 -15.23 -9.59
C LYS A 214 -21.15 -13.97 -9.39
N ASN A 215 -21.80 -12.80 -9.47
CA ASN A 215 -21.18 -11.49 -9.20
C ASN A 215 -19.94 -11.23 -10.06
N ALA A 216 -19.91 -11.77 -11.30
CA ALA A 216 -18.79 -11.68 -12.24
C ALA A 216 -18.34 -10.25 -12.52
N GLU A 217 -19.21 -9.27 -12.28
CA GLU A 217 -18.98 -7.83 -12.38
C GLU A 217 -17.83 -7.33 -11.47
N LEU A 218 -17.64 -7.94 -10.28
CA LEU A 218 -16.50 -7.64 -9.39
C LEU A 218 -15.17 -8.21 -9.90
N TYR A 219 -15.21 -9.18 -10.81
CA TYR A 219 -14.05 -9.95 -11.25
C TYR A 219 -13.61 -9.59 -12.69
N GLN A 220 -14.28 -8.64 -13.36
CA GLN A 220 -13.87 -8.14 -14.68
C GLN A 220 -12.53 -7.37 -14.64
N THR A 221 -12.15 -6.87 -13.47
CA THR A 221 -10.94 -6.10 -13.20
C THR A 221 -10.28 -6.58 -11.92
N ALA A 222 -8.99 -6.30 -11.76
CA ALA A 222 -8.29 -6.43 -10.49
C ALA A 222 -7.10 -5.45 -10.40
N ARG A 223 -6.72 -5.03 -9.19
CA ARG A 223 -5.53 -4.21 -8.96
C ARG A 223 -4.26 -5.07 -8.94
N LEU A 224 -3.19 -4.61 -9.60
CA LEU A 224 -1.87 -5.25 -9.65
C LEU A 224 -0.76 -4.39 -9.03
N SER A 225 0.32 -5.02 -8.56
CA SER A 225 1.57 -4.32 -8.17
C SER A 225 2.83 -5.20 -8.25
N PRO A 226 3.97 -4.71 -8.80
CA PRO A 226 5.22 -5.47 -8.91
C PRO A 226 6.06 -5.60 -7.61
N LEU A 227 5.60 -5.09 -6.46
CA LEU A 227 6.30 -5.26 -5.17
C LEU A 227 5.35 -5.40 -3.98
N SER A 228 4.51 -4.38 -3.75
CA SER A 228 3.61 -4.32 -2.60
C SER A 228 2.44 -3.41 -2.95
N LEU A 229 1.23 -3.86 -2.62
CA LEU A 229 -0.03 -3.13 -2.76
C LEU A 229 -0.69 -3.06 -1.39
N THR A 230 -1.10 -1.87 -0.95
CA THR A 230 -1.71 -1.65 0.35
C THR A 230 -2.96 -0.78 0.22
N TYR A 231 -4.05 -1.21 0.84
CA TYR A 231 -5.25 -0.39 1.05
C TYR A 231 -5.31 0.03 2.52
N TYR A 232 -5.53 1.32 2.75
CA TYR A 232 -5.79 1.87 4.08
C TYR A 232 -7.23 2.38 4.11
N MET A 233 -8.13 1.68 4.80
CA MET A 233 -9.45 2.20 5.12
C MET A 233 -9.33 3.09 6.35
N ARG A 234 -9.72 4.36 6.27
CA ARG A 234 -9.72 5.33 7.37
C ARG A 234 -11.13 5.49 7.94
N CYS A 235 -11.26 6.30 8.97
CA CYS A 235 -12.55 6.75 9.52
C CYS A 235 -13.48 5.60 9.97
N LEU A 236 -12.95 4.40 10.20
CA LEU A 236 -13.69 3.27 10.76
C LEU A 236 -14.04 3.52 12.23
N ALA A 237 -15.16 2.96 12.68
CA ALA A 237 -15.43 2.80 14.10
C ALA A 237 -14.39 1.87 14.74
N ASN A 238 -13.94 2.17 15.96
CA ASN A 238 -13.10 1.24 16.71
C ASN A 238 -13.91 0.01 17.14
N GLY A 239 -13.34 -1.18 16.97
CA GLY A 239 -14.01 -2.45 17.23
C GLY A 239 -13.54 -3.59 16.31
N SER A 240 -14.34 -4.65 16.21
CA SER A 240 -14.02 -5.86 15.44
C SER A 240 -14.73 -5.89 14.08
N PHE A 241 -14.01 -6.34 13.05
CA PHE A 241 -14.47 -6.40 11.66
C PHE A 241 -14.25 -7.77 11.04
N THR A 242 -15.19 -8.18 10.20
CA THR A 242 -14.99 -9.25 9.21
C THR A 242 -14.47 -8.60 7.93
N VAL A 243 -13.32 -9.06 7.45
CA VAL A 243 -12.70 -8.68 6.19
C VAL A 243 -12.86 -9.83 5.20
N LYS A 244 -13.32 -9.54 3.99
CA LYS A 244 -13.46 -10.47 2.86
C LYS A 244 -12.57 -9.96 1.72
N LEU A 245 -11.67 -10.81 1.26
CA LEU A 245 -10.74 -10.53 0.16
C LEU A 245 -11.20 -11.34 -1.06
N HIS A 246 -11.60 -10.65 -2.12
CA HIS A 246 -12.17 -11.25 -3.32
C HIS A 246 -11.12 -11.36 -4.42
N TYR A 247 -10.90 -12.56 -4.91
CA TYR A 247 -9.93 -12.88 -5.94
C TYR A 247 -10.57 -13.68 -7.07
N ALA A 248 -10.12 -13.43 -8.30
CA ALA A 248 -10.16 -14.40 -9.39
C ALA A 248 -8.84 -14.28 -10.17
N GLU A 249 -8.28 -15.40 -10.65
CA GLU A 249 -7.17 -15.32 -11.60
C GLU A 249 -7.75 -15.18 -13.01
N ILE A 250 -7.57 -14.00 -13.59
CA ILE A 250 -8.24 -13.51 -14.81
C ILE A 250 -7.25 -13.12 -15.92
N ILE A 251 -5.95 -13.40 -15.74
CA ILE A 251 -4.88 -13.11 -16.71
C ILE A 251 -4.20 -14.42 -17.14
N ILE A 252 -3.77 -15.24 -16.17
CA ILE A 252 -3.27 -16.59 -16.41
C ILE A 252 -4.45 -17.43 -16.90
N ARG A 253 -4.27 -18.15 -18.00
CA ARG A 253 -5.34 -18.97 -18.61
C ARG A 253 -5.20 -20.44 -18.23
N ASP A 254 -6.19 -21.26 -18.55
CA ASP A 254 -6.11 -22.72 -18.38
C ASP A 254 -6.46 -23.42 -19.71
N ASN A 255 -5.62 -23.17 -20.71
CA ASN A 255 -5.72 -23.70 -22.06
C ASN A 255 -4.41 -24.42 -22.46
N ARG A 256 -4.38 -25.00 -23.67
CA ARG A 256 -3.21 -25.75 -24.17
C ARG A 256 -2.03 -24.89 -24.62
N SER A 257 -1.93 -23.61 -24.22
CA SER A 257 -0.76 -22.76 -24.50
C SER A 257 0.12 -22.57 -23.26
N PHE A 258 1.34 -22.05 -23.45
CA PHE A 258 2.28 -21.77 -22.37
C PHE A 258 1.74 -20.78 -21.32
N TYR A 259 0.69 -20.01 -21.63
CA TYR A 259 -0.01 -19.14 -20.67
C TYR A 259 -0.53 -19.91 -19.45
N SER A 260 -0.83 -21.21 -19.59
CA SER A 260 -1.27 -22.08 -18.49
C SER A 260 -0.20 -22.39 -17.44
N LEU A 261 1.07 -22.20 -17.80
CA LEU A 261 2.25 -22.39 -16.94
C LEU A 261 2.53 -21.18 -16.03
N GLY A 262 1.76 -20.08 -16.19
CA GLY A 262 1.85 -18.92 -15.32
C GLY A 262 1.52 -19.29 -13.87
N ARG A 263 2.28 -18.72 -12.92
CA ARG A 263 2.07 -18.90 -11.48
C ARG A 263 2.15 -17.55 -10.78
N ARG A 264 1.11 -17.18 -10.05
CA ARG A 264 1.05 -15.98 -9.21
C ARG A 264 1.12 -16.42 -7.75
N ILE A 265 2.09 -15.90 -7.00
CA ILE A 265 2.35 -16.28 -5.61
C ILE A 265 2.67 -15.02 -4.81
N PHE A 266 1.89 -14.70 -3.78
CA PHE A 266 2.10 -13.52 -2.94
C PHE A 266 1.67 -13.74 -1.49
N ASP A 267 2.20 -12.93 -0.58
CA ASP A 267 1.81 -12.93 0.84
C ASP A 267 0.72 -11.89 1.10
N VAL A 268 -0.11 -12.12 2.11
CA VAL A 268 -1.26 -11.28 2.49
C VAL A 268 -1.23 -10.98 3.98
N TYR A 269 -1.31 -9.70 4.32
CA TYR A 269 -1.26 -9.17 5.68
C TYR A 269 -2.48 -8.30 5.96
N ILE A 270 -2.98 -8.34 7.20
CA ILE A 270 -4.03 -7.43 7.71
C ILE A 270 -3.56 -6.91 9.08
N GLN A 271 -3.58 -5.59 9.29
CA GLN A 271 -3.02 -4.92 10.48
C GLN A 271 -1.60 -5.45 10.83
N GLY A 272 -0.73 -5.58 9.81
CA GLY A 272 0.63 -6.12 9.95
C GLY A 272 0.75 -7.63 10.22
N LYS A 273 -0.35 -8.34 10.52
CA LYS A 273 -0.35 -9.79 10.75
C LYS A 273 -0.46 -10.54 9.42
N LEU A 274 0.45 -11.48 9.17
CA LEU A 274 0.38 -12.43 8.05
C LEU A 274 -0.87 -13.30 8.19
N VAL A 275 -1.79 -13.23 7.21
CA VAL A 275 -3.05 -14.00 7.16
C VAL A 275 -3.08 -15.04 6.05
N SER A 276 -2.28 -14.87 5.00
CA SER A 276 -2.03 -15.92 4.00
C SER A 276 -0.59 -15.81 3.50
N LYS A 277 0.08 -16.95 3.33
CA LYS A 277 1.48 -17.02 2.89
C LYS A 277 1.58 -17.85 1.61
N ASP A 278 2.41 -17.42 0.66
CA ASP A 278 2.65 -18.10 -0.61
C ASP A 278 1.31 -18.39 -1.35
N PHE A 279 0.38 -17.42 -1.30
CA PHE A 279 -0.99 -17.54 -1.80
C PHE A 279 -1.03 -17.55 -3.33
N ASP A 280 -1.64 -18.60 -3.88
CA ASP A 280 -1.76 -18.88 -5.31
C ASP A 280 -3.25 -19.01 -5.66
N ILE A 281 -3.81 -18.00 -6.33
CA ILE A 281 -5.24 -17.89 -6.61
C ILE A 281 -5.71 -19.07 -7.48
N LYS A 282 -4.94 -19.45 -8.51
CA LYS A 282 -5.26 -20.55 -9.42
C LYS A 282 -5.30 -21.90 -8.67
N LYS A 283 -4.39 -22.09 -7.71
CA LYS A 283 -4.35 -23.27 -6.85
C LYS A 283 -5.57 -23.34 -5.92
N GLU A 284 -5.89 -22.25 -5.23
CA GLU A 284 -7.01 -22.21 -4.27
C GLU A 284 -8.38 -22.37 -4.97
N ALA A 285 -8.57 -21.67 -6.09
CA ALA A 285 -9.78 -21.75 -6.92
C ALA A 285 -9.92 -23.09 -7.67
N LYS A 286 -8.88 -23.92 -7.68
CA LYS A 286 -8.77 -25.16 -8.48
C LYS A 286 -9.04 -24.88 -9.97
N GLY A 287 -8.37 -23.88 -10.52
CA GLY A 287 -8.53 -23.39 -11.90
C GLY A 287 -8.41 -21.87 -11.99
N VAL A 288 -8.58 -21.35 -13.21
CA VAL A 288 -8.71 -19.91 -13.49
C VAL A 288 -10.19 -19.54 -13.63
N ASP A 289 -10.52 -18.25 -13.85
CA ASP A 289 -11.88 -17.79 -14.15
C ASP A 289 -12.93 -18.17 -13.06
N LYS A 290 -12.48 -18.29 -11.80
CA LYS A 290 -13.25 -18.74 -10.63
C LYS A 290 -12.99 -17.83 -9.43
N GLU A 291 -14.02 -17.61 -8.62
CA GLU A 291 -13.90 -16.76 -7.43
C GLU A 291 -13.31 -17.50 -6.23
N VAL A 292 -12.51 -16.78 -5.45
CA VAL A 292 -12.04 -17.16 -4.11
C VAL A 292 -12.30 -15.99 -3.19
N ILE A 293 -13.05 -16.22 -2.12
CA ILE A 293 -13.36 -15.21 -1.09
C ILE A 293 -12.69 -15.64 0.20
N HIS A 294 -11.54 -15.05 0.53
CA HIS A 294 -10.85 -15.32 1.79
C HIS A 294 -11.44 -14.44 2.90
N VAL A 295 -12.05 -15.06 3.91
CA VAL A 295 -12.76 -14.37 5.00
C VAL A 295 -11.94 -14.43 6.29
N VAL A 296 -11.52 -13.26 6.78
CA VAL A 296 -10.80 -13.09 8.05
C VAL A 296 -11.73 -12.35 9.03
N LYS A 297 -12.11 -13.02 10.12
CA LYS A 297 -12.95 -12.47 11.20
C LYS A 297 -12.11 -11.98 12.37
N GLY A 298 -12.68 -11.16 13.24
CA GLY A 298 -11.99 -10.71 14.45
C GLY A 298 -10.91 -9.65 14.20
N VAL A 299 -10.96 -8.93 13.07
CA VAL A 299 -9.94 -7.91 12.72
C VAL A 299 -10.22 -6.65 13.53
N PHE A 300 -9.34 -6.34 14.48
CA PHE A 300 -9.54 -5.24 15.41
C PHE A 300 -8.98 -3.90 14.88
N VAL A 301 -9.72 -2.82 15.11
CA VAL A 301 -9.38 -1.45 14.74
C VAL A 301 -9.42 -0.56 15.98
N THR A 302 -8.34 0.19 16.21
CA THR A 302 -8.10 0.99 17.43
C THR A 302 -7.86 2.48 17.18
N ASN A 303 -7.50 2.86 15.96
CA ASN A 303 -7.17 4.21 15.51
C ASN A 303 -8.03 4.64 14.31
N GLY A 304 -9.23 4.03 14.17
CA GLY A 304 -10.10 4.20 13.00
C GLY A 304 -9.48 3.81 11.65
N THR A 305 -8.34 3.11 11.64
CA THR A 305 -7.63 2.72 10.41
C THR A 305 -7.43 1.20 10.32
N LEU A 306 -7.65 0.64 9.13
CA LEU A 306 -7.42 -0.77 8.82
C LEU A 306 -6.49 -0.87 7.60
N GLU A 307 -5.32 -1.49 7.79
CA GLU A 307 -4.38 -1.83 6.72
C GLU A 307 -4.66 -3.24 6.17
N ILE A 308 -4.82 -3.36 4.85
CA ILE A 308 -4.74 -4.62 4.10
C ILE A 308 -3.59 -4.51 3.12
N ARG A 309 -2.59 -5.41 3.23
CA ARG A 309 -1.36 -5.36 2.44
C ARG A 309 -1.07 -6.68 1.74
N PHE A 310 -0.80 -6.60 0.46
CA PHE A 310 -0.41 -7.70 -0.41
C PHE A 310 1.04 -7.52 -0.87
N LEU A 311 1.86 -8.58 -0.82
CA LEU A 311 3.31 -8.47 -0.91
C LEU A 311 3.92 -9.53 -1.83
N TRP A 312 4.79 -9.11 -2.76
CA TRP A 312 5.44 -9.98 -3.74
C TRP A 312 6.97 -10.01 -3.58
N ALA A 313 7.44 -11.02 -2.86
CA ALA A 313 8.86 -11.24 -2.56
C ALA A 313 9.71 -11.77 -3.75
N GLY A 314 9.17 -11.79 -4.97
CA GLY A 314 9.88 -12.28 -6.17
C GLY A 314 9.57 -13.72 -6.58
N LYS A 315 8.36 -14.21 -6.30
CA LYS A 315 7.92 -15.61 -6.48
C LYS A 315 6.96 -15.83 -7.67
N GLY A 316 7.09 -16.96 -8.34
CA GLY A 316 6.26 -17.32 -9.49
C GLY A 316 6.77 -16.75 -10.81
N ALA A 317 5.90 -16.67 -11.82
CA ALA A 317 6.29 -16.33 -13.18
C ALA A 317 6.32 -14.81 -13.42
N THR A 318 7.44 -14.29 -13.91
CA THR A 318 7.62 -12.87 -14.28
C THR A 318 7.36 -12.57 -15.76
N MET A 319 7.34 -13.62 -16.60
CA MET A 319 7.23 -13.53 -18.07
C MET A 319 6.01 -14.28 -18.66
N ILE A 320 5.15 -14.88 -17.83
CA ILE A 320 4.02 -15.69 -18.27
C ILE A 320 2.75 -15.22 -17.53
N PRO A 321 1.63 -14.94 -18.23
CA PRO A 321 1.44 -15.05 -19.69
C PRO A 321 2.23 -14.03 -20.52
N SER A 322 2.63 -12.89 -19.94
CA SER A 322 3.51 -11.92 -20.58
C SER A 322 4.50 -11.29 -19.58
N ILE A 323 5.48 -10.56 -20.10
CA ILE A 323 6.46 -9.83 -19.30
C ILE A 323 5.74 -8.75 -18.50
N GLY A 324 5.92 -8.76 -17.18
CA GLY A 324 5.33 -7.74 -16.30
C GLY A 324 3.90 -8.02 -15.83
N THR A 325 3.41 -9.27 -15.85
CA THR A 325 2.09 -9.64 -15.28
C THR A 325 2.16 -10.33 -13.91
N TYR A 326 3.28 -10.18 -13.20
CA TYR A 326 3.53 -10.75 -11.88
C TYR A 326 2.94 -9.90 -10.73
N GLY A 327 3.25 -10.24 -9.48
CA GLY A 327 2.79 -9.48 -8.32
C GLY A 327 1.43 -9.92 -7.77
N PRO A 328 0.94 -9.28 -6.69
CA PRO A 328 -0.38 -9.57 -6.14
C PRO A 328 -1.47 -9.12 -7.10
N LEU A 329 -2.61 -9.80 -7.01
CA LEU A 329 -3.84 -9.48 -7.73
C LEU A 329 -4.98 -9.51 -6.70
N ILE A 330 -5.83 -8.49 -6.68
CA ILE A 330 -7.03 -8.41 -5.83
C ILE A 330 -8.16 -7.78 -6.64
N SER A 331 -9.34 -8.43 -6.66
CA SER A 331 -10.50 -8.01 -7.47
C SER A 331 -11.44 -7.10 -6.69
N ALA A 332 -11.73 -7.44 -5.43
CA ALA A 332 -12.51 -6.57 -4.55
C ALA A 332 -12.20 -6.78 -3.05
N LEU A 333 -12.60 -5.81 -2.24
CA LEU A 333 -12.49 -5.83 -0.79
C LEU A 333 -13.86 -5.54 -0.17
N SER A 334 -14.25 -6.30 0.86
CA SER A 334 -15.45 -6.03 1.65
C SER A 334 -15.10 -6.12 3.13
N VAL A 335 -15.35 -5.04 3.89
CA VAL A 335 -15.06 -4.90 5.31
C VAL A 335 -16.36 -4.54 6.01
N GLU A 336 -16.76 -5.31 7.02
CA GLU A 336 -18.06 -5.16 7.72
C GLU A 336 -17.86 -5.26 9.24
N SER A 337 -18.45 -4.33 10.01
CA SER A 337 -18.38 -4.36 11.47
C SER A 337 -19.13 -5.56 12.06
N GLU A 338 -18.48 -6.30 12.94
CA GLU A 338 -19.08 -7.45 13.66
C GLU A 338 -20.01 -6.99 14.81
N PHE A 339 -20.00 -5.68 15.08
CA PHE A 339 -20.87 -4.96 16.00
C PHE A 339 -21.88 -4.11 15.21
N LYS A 340 -23.06 -3.87 15.78
CA LYS A 340 -24.08 -3.01 15.16
C LYS A 340 -23.62 -1.55 15.21
N PRO A 341 -23.77 -0.77 14.12
CA PRO A 341 -23.67 0.68 14.20
C PRO A 341 -24.65 1.23 15.25
N PRO A 342 -24.33 2.35 15.93
CA PRO A 342 -25.32 3.05 16.73
C PRO A 342 -26.49 3.41 15.80
N SER A 343 -27.69 3.00 16.18
CA SER A 343 -28.86 3.29 15.38
C SER A 343 -29.04 4.80 15.25
N LYS A 344 -29.50 5.27 14.10
CA LYS A 344 -30.07 6.63 13.97
C LYS A 344 -31.39 6.67 14.73
N GLY A 345 -31.32 6.64 16.05
CA GLY A 345 -32.43 6.89 16.95
C GLY A 345 -32.97 8.31 16.74
N LYS A 346 -34.22 8.54 17.13
CA LYS A 346 -34.93 9.81 16.94
C LYS A 346 -34.50 10.89 17.94
N SER A 347 -33.22 10.98 18.28
CA SER A 347 -32.68 11.80 19.36
C SER A 347 -32.69 13.31 19.07
N GLU A 348 -32.53 13.72 17.81
CA GLU A 348 -32.57 15.14 17.42
C GLU A 348 -33.93 15.82 17.72
N ILE A 349 -35.03 15.05 17.69
CA ILE A 349 -36.39 15.56 17.97
C ILE A 349 -36.55 15.93 19.46
N PHE A 350 -35.95 15.16 20.37
CA PHE A 350 -36.09 15.39 21.81
C PHE A 350 -35.34 16.64 22.29
N PHE A 351 -34.15 16.92 21.76
CA PHE A 351 -33.39 18.12 22.12
C PHE A 351 -34.07 19.41 21.64
N LEU A 352 -34.69 19.40 20.46
CA LEU A 352 -35.41 20.57 19.96
C LEU A 352 -36.67 20.86 20.82
N ALA A 353 -37.45 19.82 21.15
CA ALA A 353 -38.62 19.96 22.02
C ALA A 353 -38.27 20.44 23.43
N GLY A 354 -37.23 19.86 24.04
CA GLY A 354 -36.74 20.27 25.36
C GLY A 354 -36.21 21.71 25.39
N SER A 355 -35.52 22.14 24.34
CA SER A 355 -35.02 23.52 24.22
C SER A 355 -36.17 24.53 24.13
N ILE A 356 -37.18 24.26 23.30
CA ILE A 356 -38.36 25.14 23.16
C ILE A 356 -39.14 25.22 24.49
N ALA A 357 -39.31 24.08 25.18
CA ALA A 357 -39.98 24.06 26.49
C ALA A 357 -39.22 24.87 27.56
N LEU A 358 -37.88 24.76 27.61
CA LEU A 358 -37.06 25.50 28.57
C LEU A 358 -37.05 27.01 28.28
N VAL A 359 -36.99 27.41 27.00
CA VAL A 359 -37.09 28.83 26.60
C VAL A 359 -38.47 29.40 26.94
N LEU A 360 -39.56 28.66 26.67
CA LEU A 360 -40.92 29.07 27.07
C LEU A 360 -41.06 29.19 28.59
N LEU A 361 -40.48 28.27 29.36
CA LEU A 361 -40.49 28.33 30.82
C LEU A 361 -39.73 29.57 31.34
N LEU A 362 -38.56 29.86 30.77
CA LEU A 362 -37.78 31.06 31.10
C LEU A 362 -38.51 32.35 30.71
N ILE A 363 -39.20 32.39 29.56
CA ILE A 363 -40.05 33.52 29.16
C ILE A 363 -41.21 33.71 30.15
N LEU A 364 -41.88 32.63 30.58
CA LEU A 364 -42.96 32.70 31.57
C LEU A 364 -42.47 33.18 32.95
N ILE A 365 -41.29 32.72 33.39
CA ILE A 365 -40.64 33.20 34.63
C ILE A 365 -40.27 34.68 34.52
N MET A 366 -39.70 35.11 33.39
CA MET A 366 -39.37 36.52 33.13
C MET A 366 -40.62 37.40 33.08
N LEU A 367 -41.68 36.97 32.39
CA LEU A 367 -42.96 37.69 32.36
C LEU A 367 -43.58 37.78 33.76
N GLY A 368 -43.59 36.68 34.53
CA GLY A 368 -44.04 36.68 35.92
C GLY A 368 -43.25 37.63 36.81
N ALA A 369 -41.92 37.65 36.69
CA ALA A 369 -41.05 38.55 37.44
C ALA A 369 -41.24 40.04 37.04
N LEU A 370 -41.44 40.32 35.75
CA LEU A 370 -41.75 41.67 35.23
C LEU A 370 -43.12 42.16 35.71
N TRP A 371 -44.12 41.27 35.76
CA TRP A 371 -45.45 41.58 36.30
C TRP A 371 -45.41 41.81 37.82
N TRP A 372 -44.60 41.04 38.56
CA TRP A 372 -44.39 41.23 40.00
C TRP A 372 -43.66 42.55 40.32
N LYS A 373 -42.70 42.97 39.48
CA LYS A 373 -41.88 44.17 39.74
C LYS A 373 -42.37 45.47 39.09
N GLY A 374 -43.31 45.44 38.15
CA GLY A 374 -44.01 46.64 37.66
C GLY A 374 -43.13 47.65 36.91
N CYS A 375 -42.02 47.21 36.29
CA CYS A 375 -41.06 48.10 35.62
C CYS A 375 -41.06 47.95 34.09
N LEU A 376 -41.94 48.70 33.41
CA LEU A 376 -41.77 49.05 31.99
C LEU A 376 -40.98 50.37 31.89
N GLY A 377 -39.65 50.30 31.88
CA GLY A 377 -38.81 51.48 31.61
C GLY A 377 -37.35 51.36 32.06
N GLY A 378 -36.45 51.96 31.27
CA GLY A 378 -35.05 52.24 31.65
C GLY A 378 -34.01 51.23 31.17
N SER A 379 -32.99 51.72 30.45
CA SER A 379 -31.69 51.05 30.24
C SER A 379 -30.76 51.34 31.45
N THR A 380 -29.51 50.87 31.59
CA THR A 380 -28.44 50.57 30.61
C THR A 380 -27.27 49.81 31.28
N SER A 381 -26.30 49.32 30.49
CA SER A 381 -24.86 49.15 30.79
C SER A 381 -24.26 47.73 30.72
N ARG A 382 -22.94 47.70 30.48
CA ARG A 382 -21.98 46.56 30.43
C ARG A 382 -21.39 46.33 31.86
N GLU A 383 -20.48 45.40 32.20
CA GLU A 383 -19.42 44.70 31.43
C GLU A 383 -18.74 43.57 32.26
N GLN A 384 -18.20 42.50 31.62
CA GLN A 384 -17.04 41.63 32.04
C GLN A 384 -17.09 40.89 33.43
N ASP A 385 -16.20 39.97 33.89
CA ASP A 385 -14.95 39.26 33.46
C ASP A 385 -14.75 38.00 34.41
N LEU A 386 -13.80 37.04 34.40
CA LEU A 386 -12.72 36.48 33.54
C LEU A 386 -12.25 35.09 34.17
N ILE A 387 -11.28 34.36 33.56
CA ILE A 387 -10.42 33.27 34.14
C ILE A 387 -11.14 31.91 34.43
N GLY A 388 -10.57 30.69 34.36
CA GLY A 388 -9.23 30.11 34.04
C GLY A 388 -9.27 28.55 34.18
N LEU A 389 -8.20 27.74 34.14
CA LEU A 389 -6.76 28.01 33.90
C LEU A 389 -6.02 26.80 33.22
N ASP A 390 -5.14 26.04 33.90
CA ASP A 390 -4.11 25.13 33.30
C ASP A 390 -3.72 23.92 34.21
N LEU A 391 -3.15 22.83 33.64
CA LEU A 391 -1.95 22.11 34.15
C LEU A 391 -1.47 20.88 33.32
N GLN A 392 -0.21 20.47 33.52
CA GLN A 392 0.60 19.59 32.66
C GLN A 392 0.99 18.22 33.27
N THR A 393 1.42 17.26 32.42
CA THR A 393 2.47 16.19 32.53
C THR A 393 2.08 14.95 31.68
N GLY A 394 2.97 14.10 31.12
CA GLY A 394 4.44 14.07 31.06
C GLY A 394 4.97 13.01 30.05
N ASN A 395 6.30 12.98 29.83
CA ASN A 395 7.07 12.13 28.87
C ASN A 395 7.09 10.61 29.21
N PRO A 396 7.72 9.70 28.40
CA PRO A 396 7.93 9.65 26.94
C PRO A 396 7.65 8.24 26.31
N PHE A 397 7.63 8.08 24.97
CA PHE A 397 7.59 6.73 24.33
C PHE A 397 8.50 6.50 23.11
N SER A 398 9.37 5.50 23.25
CA SER A 398 9.93 4.56 22.25
C SER A 398 9.99 4.96 20.77
N VAL A 399 11.21 5.18 20.25
CA VAL A 399 11.49 5.18 18.80
C VAL A 399 11.57 3.75 18.25
N ARG A 400 10.47 3.28 17.66
CA ARG A 400 10.43 2.25 16.61
C ARG A 400 9.45 2.71 15.52
N ASP A 401 9.54 2.09 14.35
CA ASP A 401 8.67 2.33 13.18
C ASP A 401 8.76 3.71 12.51
N GLN A 402 9.99 4.09 12.11
CA GLN A 402 10.23 5.03 11.01
C GLN A 402 11.27 4.48 10.01
N ILE A 403 10.81 3.89 8.91
CA ILE A 403 11.55 3.82 7.64
C ILE A 403 10.56 4.15 6.52
N LEU A 404 10.82 5.23 5.78
CA LEU A 404 9.88 5.74 4.77
C LEU A 404 9.80 4.82 3.54
N GLN A 405 8.59 4.68 3.02
CA GLN A 405 8.36 4.28 1.64
C GLN A 405 8.60 5.49 0.73
N ILE A 406 9.55 5.38 -0.20
CA ILE A 406 9.86 6.43 -1.18
C ILE A 406 8.89 6.29 -2.36
N CYS A 407 8.01 7.27 -2.54
CA CYS A 407 7.18 7.44 -3.72
C CYS A 407 7.54 8.76 -4.42
N PRO A 408 7.75 8.79 -5.75
CA PRO A 408 7.82 10.04 -6.48
C PRO A 408 6.43 10.70 -6.51
N THR A 409 6.39 12.03 -6.37
CA THR A 409 5.14 12.79 -6.40
C THR A 409 4.76 13.24 -7.80
N GLU A 410 3.50 13.02 -8.18
CA GLU A 410 2.81 13.85 -9.15
C GLU A 410 1.35 14.05 -8.71
N VAL A 411 0.75 15.18 -9.08
CA VAL A 411 -0.65 15.56 -8.80
C VAL A 411 -1.04 15.63 -7.31
N CYS A 412 -0.50 16.64 -6.61
CA CYS A 412 -1.25 17.35 -5.55
C CYS A 412 -1.79 18.69 -6.11
N ALA A 413 -2.67 18.60 -7.11
CA ALA A 413 -3.27 19.76 -7.78
C ALA A 413 -4.69 19.43 -8.28
N ALA A 414 -5.48 20.47 -8.58
CA ALA A 414 -6.80 20.44 -9.21
C ALA A 414 -7.96 19.75 -8.43
N SER A 415 -8.52 20.47 -7.46
CA SER A 415 -9.97 20.42 -7.17
C SER A 415 -10.47 21.75 -6.59
N GLY A 416 -10.57 22.78 -7.44
CA GLY A 416 -11.08 24.09 -7.05
C GLY A 416 -11.52 24.90 -8.27
N GLY A 417 -12.77 25.35 -8.27
CA GLY A 417 -13.40 26.04 -9.40
C GLY A 417 -14.27 25.12 -10.27
N LEU A 418 -15.56 25.09 -9.99
CA LEU A 418 -16.61 24.73 -10.94
C LEU A 418 -17.45 26.00 -11.21
N THR A 419 -18.17 25.99 -12.34
CA THR A 419 -19.13 27.00 -12.83
C THR A 419 -18.57 28.31 -13.41
N PRO A 420 -19.27 28.92 -14.39
CA PRO A 420 -20.30 28.33 -15.27
C PRO A 420 -19.66 27.62 -16.48
#